data_AF-A0A433I9X0-F1
#
_entry.id   AF-A0A433I9X0-F1
#
_cell.length_a   1.000
_cell.length_b   1.000
_cell.length_c   1.000
_cell.angle_alpha   90.00
_cell.angle_beta   90.00
_cell.angle_gamma   90.00
#
_symmetry.space_group_name_H-M   'P 1'
#
loop_
_entity.id
_entity.type
_entity.pdbx_description
1 polymer ?
#
loop_
_entity_poly.entity_id
_entity_poly.type
_entity_poly.pdbx_seq_one_letter_code
_entity_poly.pdbx_strand_id
1 'polypeptide(L)'
;MDAAKIGLLGAVAAALIAALAATIGPLTVQRRKERADSRQRLEDAVARRIDVVNNAGVCCRAWLTFLVRVLEDAQAGRVLPVDDFDEKSEPLRSAAESALAQAVHVGYELLDSELAHAMRSVESAVRSALLNPADAPLDQLRDRANAYFEPREVIRTHMLREVTRLEKPTDPLAGTVFDSRRLPAR
;
A
#
# COMPACT_ATOMS: atom_id res chain seq x y z
N MET A 1 -28.89 -31.32 66.92
CA MET A 1 -28.07 -30.58 65.94
C MET A 1 -28.83 -29.31 65.58
N ASP A 2 -28.34 -28.14 65.99
CA ASP A 2 -29.07 -26.88 65.90
C ASP A 2 -29.19 -26.37 64.46
N ALA A 3 -30.43 -26.10 64.03
CA ALA A 3 -30.75 -25.48 62.74
C ALA A 3 -29.98 -24.17 62.50
N ALA A 4 -29.64 -23.43 63.55
CA ALA A 4 -28.85 -22.20 63.48
C ALA A 4 -27.41 -22.44 62.96
N LYS A 5 -26.78 -23.58 63.28
CA LYS A 5 -25.43 -23.92 62.78
C LYS A 5 -25.45 -24.31 61.30
N ILE A 6 -26.53 -24.97 60.86
CA ILE A 6 -26.72 -25.36 59.45
C ILE A 6 -27.00 -24.11 58.60
N GLY A 7 -27.81 -23.17 59.10
CA GLY A 7 -28.07 -21.89 58.43
C GLY A 7 -26.81 -21.01 58.31
N LEU A 8 -25.99 -20.95 59.36
CA LEU A 8 -24.73 -20.20 59.36
C LEU A 8 -23.72 -20.78 58.36
N LEU A 9 -23.58 -22.11 58.29
CA LEU A 9 -22.71 -22.80 57.33
C LEU A 9 -23.16 -22.56 55.87
N GLY A 10 -24.47 -22.59 55.61
CA GLY A 10 -25.03 -22.26 54.30
C GLY A 10 -24.76 -20.82 53.87
N ALA A 11 -24.91 -19.85 54.79
CA ALA A 11 -24.65 -18.44 54.53
C ALA A 11 -23.17 -18.15 54.23
N VAL A 12 -22.25 -18.78 54.97
CA VAL A 12 -20.81 -18.64 54.74
C VAL A 12 -20.40 -19.26 53.40
N ALA A 13 -20.93 -20.43 53.05
CA ALA A 13 -20.67 -21.06 51.76
C ALA A 13 -21.21 -20.22 50.58
N ALA A 14 -22.43 -19.67 50.71
CA ALA A 14 -23.01 -18.79 49.68
C ALA A 14 -22.21 -17.49 49.52
N ALA A 15 -21.75 -16.88 50.63
CA ALA A 15 -20.92 -15.68 50.60
C ALA A 15 -19.56 -15.92 49.94
N LEU A 16 -18.94 -17.09 50.19
CA LEU A 16 -17.68 -17.48 49.54
C LEU A 16 -17.83 -17.70 48.03
N ILE A 17 -18.90 -18.38 47.60
CA ILE A 17 -19.20 -18.58 46.17
C ILE A 17 -19.48 -17.24 45.49
N ALA A 18 -20.24 -16.34 46.14
CA ALA A 18 -20.51 -15.01 45.62
C ALA A 18 -19.23 -14.16 45.49
N ALA A 19 -18.33 -14.23 46.48
CA ALA A 19 -17.04 -13.55 46.44
C ALA A 19 -16.10 -14.08 45.33
N LEU A 20 -16.09 -15.40 45.11
CA LEU A 20 -15.35 -16.03 44.00
C LEU A 20 -15.92 -15.67 42.63
N ALA A 21 -17.25 -15.65 42.49
CA ALA A 21 -17.91 -15.23 41.25
C ALA A 21 -17.66 -13.74 40.93
N ALA A 22 -17.66 -12.89 41.96
CA ALA A 22 -17.38 -11.45 41.84
C ALA A 22 -15.93 -11.12 41.46
N THR A 23 -14.99 -12.05 41.68
CA THR A 23 -13.57 -11.87 41.32
C THR A 23 -13.20 -12.51 39.98
N ILE A 24 -13.73 -13.71 39.70
CA ILE A 24 -13.42 -14.46 38.46
C ILE A 24 -14.17 -13.89 37.24
N GLY A 25 -15.40 -13.41 37.41
CA GLY A 25 -16.20 -12.80 36.35
C GLY A 25 -15.52 -11.58 35.71
N PRO A 26 -15.14 -10.54 36.48
CA PRO A 26 -14.49 -9.35 35.93
C PRO A 26 -13.14 -9.63 35.26
N LEU A 27 -12.32 -10.53 35.80
CA LEU A 27 -11.01 -10.90 35.22
C LEU A 27 -11.15 -11.61 33.86
N THR A 28 -12.15 -12.46 33.70
CA THR A 28 -12.40 -13.15 32.42
C THR A 28 -12.99 -12.20 31.36
N VAL A 29 -13.84 -11.26 31.77
CA VAL A 29 -14.37 -10.19 30.89
C VAL A 29 -13.25 -9.23 30.48
N GLN A 30 -12.36 -8.82 31.39
CA GLN A 30 -11.19 -8.00 31.08
C GLN A 30 -10.26 -8.68 30.09
N ARG A 31 -9.90 -9.95 30.30
CA ARG A 31 -9.07 -10.71 29.35
C ARG A 31 -9.73 -10.88 27.97
N ARG A 32 -11.06 -11.04 27.91
CA ARG A 32 -11.79 -11.10 26.64
C ARG A 32 -11.77 -9.74 25.94
N LYS A 33 -11.94 -8.65 26.68
CA LYS A 33 -11.85 -7.28 26.16
C LYS A 33 -10.44 -6.97 25.66
N GLU A 34 -9.40 -7.27 26.42
CA GLU A 34 -8.00 -7.11 25.99
C GLU A 34 -7.69 -7.89 24.72
N ARG A 35 -8.19 -9.13 24.61
CA ARG A 35 -8.05 -9.93 23.38
C ARG A 35 -8.80 -9.30 22.20
N ALA A 36 -10.03 -8.83 22.41
CA ALA A 36 -10.80 -8.14 21.37
C ALA A 36 -10.10 -6.84 20.92
N ASP A 37 -9.66 -6.01 21.87
CA ASP A 37 -8.94 -4.76 21.60
C ASP A 37 -7.62 -5.03 20.86
N SER A 38 -6.89 -6.08 21.24
CA SER A 38 -5.63 -6.47 20.56
C SER A 38 -5.87 -6.92 19.12
N ARG A 39 -6.95 -7.68 18.87
CA ARG A 39 -7.34 -8.13 17.53
C ARG A 39 -7.78 -6.95 16.67
N GLN A 40 -8.59 -6.06 17.21
CA GLN A 40 -9.03 -4.87 16.49
C GLN A 40 -7.86 -3.94 16.15
N ARG A 41 -6.91 -3.74 17.06
CA ARG A 41 -5.69 -2.98 16.77
C ARG A 41 -4.85 -3.61 15.65
N LEU A 42 -4.78 -4.94 15.60
CA LEU A 42 -4.09 -5.66 14.53
C LEU A 42 -4.81 -5.49 13.19
N GLU A 43 -6.13 -5.67 13.18
CA GLU A 43 -6.98 -5.49 11.98
C GLU A 43 -6.87 -4.06 11.43
N ASP A 44 -6.95 -3.05 12.30
CA ASP A 44 -6.78 -1.64 11.94
C ASP A 44 -5.37 -1.34 11.40
N ALA A 45 -4.34 -1.99 11.98
CA ALA A 45 -2.97 -1.84 11.50
C ALA A 45 -2.78 -2.46 10.11
N VAL A 46 -3.37 -3.62 9.85
CA VAL A 46 -3.35 -4.27 8.53
C VAL A 46 -4.11 -3.43 7.51
N ALA A 47 -5.30 -2.93 7.85
CA ALA A 47 -6.09 -2.07 6.98
C ALA A 47 -5.28 -0.84 6.54
N ARG A 48 -4.65 -0.13 7.49
CA ARG A 48 -3.77 1.01 7.16
C ARG A 48 -2.61 0.63 6.25
N ARG A 49 -2.00 -0.54 6.45
CA ARG A 49 -0.91 -1.01 5.57
C ARG A 49 -1.41 -1.31 4.15
N ILE A 50 -2.59 -1.93 4.03
CA ILE A 50 -3.25 -2.18 2.74
C ILE A 50 -3.52 -0.85 2.02
N ASP A 51 -4.00 0.16 2.75
CA ASP A 51 -4.28 1.48 2.18
C ASP A 51 -3.02 2.15 1.61
N VAL A 52 -1.89 2.07 2.31
CA VAL A 52 -0.60 2.59 1.79
C VAL A 52 -0.21 1.90 0.49
N VAL A 53 -0.26 0.56 0.44
CA VAL A 53 0.09 -0.22 -0.77
C VAL A 53 -0.86 0.10 -1.92
N ASN A 54 -2.16 0.20 -1.64
CA ASN A 54 -3.16 0.56 -2.64
C ASN A 54 -2.99 1.98 -3.16
N ASN A 55 -2.68 2.93 -2.27
CA ASN A 55 -2.47 4.33 -2.64
C ASN A 55 -1.25 4.49 -3.57
N ALA A 56 -0.11 3.89 -3.21
CA ALA A 56 1.05 3.79 -4.11
C ALA A 56 0.67 3.18 -5.46
N GLY A 57 -0.19 2.16 -5.39
CA GLY A 57 -0.84 1.55 -6.53
C GLY A 57 -1.52 2.52 -7.49
N VAL A 58 -2.54 3.18 -6.95
CA VAL A 58 -3.43 4.09 -7.66
C VAL A 58 -2.68 5.29 -8.21
N CYS A 59 -1.83 5.93 -7.42
CA CYS A 59 -1.09 7.12 -7.85
C CYS A 59 -0.13 6.79 -9.00
N CYS A 60 0.63 5.70 -8.91
CA CYS A 60 1.53 5.29 -9.99
C CYS A 60 0.76 4.97 -11.28
N ARG A 61 -0.38 4.27 -11.16
CA ARG A 61 -1.23 3.95 -12.31
C ARG A 61 -1.78 5.23 -12.95
N ALA A 62 -2.31 6.14 -12.16
CA ALA A 62 -2.91 7.39 -12.65
C ALA A 62 -1.89 8.22 -13.44
N TRP A 63 -0.67 8.35 -12.91
CA TRP A 63 0.41 9.04 -13.59
C TRP A 63 0.78 8.36 -14.93
N LEU A 64 0.99 7.05 -14.94
CA LEU A 64 1.32 6.32 -16.17
C LEU A 64 0.20 6.37 -17.22
N THR A 65 -1.06 6.28 -16.79
CA THR A 65 -2.23 6.42 -17.68
C THR A 65 -2.28 7.81 -18.32
N PHE A 66 -1.99 8.87 -17.56
CA PHE A 66 -1.90 10.22 -18.12
C PHE A 66 -0.80 10.29 -19.20
N LEU A 67 0.40 9.77 -18.93
CA LEU A 67 1.50 9.76 -19.89
C LEU A 67 1.16 9.02 -21.19
N VAL A 68 0.51 7.84 -21.09
CA VAL A 68 0.06 7.08 -22.26
C VAL A 68 -0.98 7.85 -23.07
N ARG A 69 -1.94 8.49 -22.39
CA ARG A 69 -2.97 9.27 -23.06
C ARG A 69 -2.40 10.48 -23.81
N VAL A 70 -1.41 11.15 -23.24
CA VAL A 70 -0.68 12.24 -23.90
C VAL A 70 -0.01 11.75 -25.19
N LEU A 71 0.60 10.56 -25.15
CA LEU A 71 1.21 9.94 -26.33
C LEU A 71 0.17 9.58 -27.39
N GLU A 72 -0.97 9.01 -27.00
CA GLU A 72 -2.08 8.70 -27.92
C GLU A 72 -2.66 9.96 -28.58
N ASP A 73 -2.84 11.03 -27.80
CA ASP A 73 -3.32 12.31 -28.31
C ASP A 73 -2.30 12.93 -29.29
N ALA A 74 -1.01 12.88 -28.97
CA ALA A 74 0.05 13.35 -29.86
C ALA A 74 0.09 12.55 -31.19
N GLN A 75 -0.08 11.22 -31.13
CA GLN A 75 -0.16 10.37 -32.34
C GLN A 75 -1.37 10.72 -33.22
N ALA A 76 -2.47 11.14 -32.60
CA ALA A 76 -3.66 11.58 -33.32
C ALA A 76 -3.58 13.05 -33.79
N GLY A 77 -2.42 13.68 -33.70
CA GLY A 77 -2.20 15.08 -34.09
C GLY A 77 -2.74 16.11 -33.09
N ARG A 78 -3.22 15.67 -31.93
CA ARG A 78 -3.68 16.54 -30.82
C ARG A 78 -2.54 16.74 -29.83
N VAL A 79 -1.53 17.50 -30.24
CA VAL A 79 -0.36 17.76 -29.40
C VAL A 79 -0.75 18.71 -28.26
N LEU A 80 -0.55 18.26 -27.02
CA LEU A 80 -0.74 19.07 -25.82
C LEU A 80 0.45 20.05 -25.69
N PRO A 81 0.22 21.36 -25.42
CA PRO A 81 1.30 22.28 -25.11
C PRO A 81 2.13 21.79 -23.93
N VAL A 82 3.44 22.03 -23.96
CA VAL A 82 4.36 21.54 -22.92
C VAL A 82 4.06 22.15 -21.55
N ASP A 83 3.64 23.42 -21.50
CA ASP A 83 3.26 24.06 -20.24
C ASP A 83 2.02 23.39 -19.63
N ASP A 84 1.00 23.08 -20.44
CA ASP A 84 -0.19 22.34 -20.00
C ASP A 84 0.14 20.90 -19.58
N PHE A 85 1.12 20.28 -20.23
CA PHE A 85 1.63 18.96 -19.84
C PHE A 85 2.30 19.02 -18.48
N ASP A 86 3.23 19.96 -18.27
CA ASP A 86 3.96 20.14 -17.02
C ASP A 86 2.99 20.45 -15.87
N GLU A 87 2.01 21.34 -16.10
CA GLU A 87 0.95 21.67 -15.12
C GLU A 87 0.14 20.44 -14.68
N LYS A 88 -0.17 19.53 -15.61
CA LYS A 88 -0.98 18.32 -15.32
C LYS A 88 -0.16 17.14 -14.82
N SER A 89 1.09 17.00 -15.26
CA SER A 89 1.97 15.91 -14.88
C SER A 89 2.48 16.08 -13.44
N GLU A 90 2.82 17.31 -13.06
CA GLU A 90 3.38 17.62 -11.74
C GLU A 90 2.58 17.09 -10.54
N PRO A 91 1.26 17.33 -10.42
CA PRO A 91 0.48 16.81 -9.29
C PRO A 91 0.39 15.28 -9.31
N LEU A 92 0.38 14.65 -10.48
CA LEU A 92 0.35 13.18 -10.61
C LEU A 92 1.68 12.56 -10.19
N ARG A 93 2.79 13.14 -10.65
CA ARG A 93 4.15 12.78 -10.24
C ARG A 93 4.31 12.92 -8.73
N SER A 94 3.99 14.10 -8.18
CA SER A 94 4.09 14.39 -6.76
C SER A 94 3.25 13.43 -5.91
N ALA A 95 2.02 13.11 -6.35
CA ALA A 95 1.17 12.14 -5.65
C ALA A 95 1.77 10.73 -5.66
N ALA A 96 2.30 10.28 -6.80
CA ALA A 96 2.95 8.99 -6.93
C ALA A 96 4.21 8.91 -6.06
N GLU A 97 5.10 9.91 -6.12
CA GLU A 97 6.32 9.95 -5.32
C GLU A 97 6.01 9.99 -3.82
N SER A 98 5.04 10.80 -3.40
CA SER A 98 4.59 10.82 -2.00
C SER A 98 4.05 9.46 -1.54
N ALA A 99 3.26 8.78 -2.38
CA ALA A 99 2.72 7.47 -2.06
C ALA A 99 3.81 6.37 -2.01
N LEU A 100 4.80 6.44 -2.90
CA LEU A 100 5.97 5.54 -2.87
C LEU A 100 6.84 5.81 -1.63
N ALA A 101 7.00 7.07 -1.22
CA ALA A 101 7.72 7.43 0.01
C ALA A 101 7.02 6.85 1.26
N GLN A 102 5.69 6.93 1.31
CA GLN A 102 4.89 6.38 2.41
C GLN A 102 5.00 4.85 2.52
N ALA A 103 5.39 4.14 1.47
CA ALA A 103 5.59 2.69 1.50
C ALA A 103 6.65 2.25 2.53
N VAL A 104 7.54 3.15 2.97
CA VAL A 104 8.52 2.87 4.03
C VAL A 104 7.83 2.51 5.35
N HIS A 105 6.64 3.07 5.61
CA HIS A 105 5.85 2.77 6.82
C HIS A 105 5.29 1.35 6.85
N VAL A 106 5.31 0.66 5.71
CA VAL A 106 4.91 -0.74 5.59
C VAL A 106 6.10 -1.66 5.26
N GLY A 107 7.32 -1.11 5.24
CA GLY A 107 8.58 -1.84 5.10
C GLY A 107 9.11 -1.96 3.67
N TYR A 108 8.65 -1.12 2.73
CA TYR A 108 9.19 -1.10 1.36
C TYR A 108 9.84 0.26 1.03
N GLU A 109 11.04 0.23 0.47
CA GLU A 109 11.76 1.41 -0.01
C GLU A 109 11.55 1.54 -1.52
N LEU A 110 10.57 2.35 -1.94
CA LEU A 110 10.17 2.45 -3.35
C LEU A 110 10.42 3.81 -4.01
N LEU A 111 10.64 4.88 -3.24
CA LEU A 111 10.83 6.23 -3.79
C LEU A 111 12.07 6.34 -4.68
N ASP A 112 13.16 5.69 -4.27
CA ASP A 112 14.45 5.68 -4.98
C ASP A 112 14.67 4.36 -5.74
N SER A 113 13.58 3.66 -6.04
CA SER A 113 13.63 2.39 -6.78
C SER A 113 13.70 2.59 -8.28
N GLU A 114 14.08 1.53 -8.99
CA GLU A 114 14.01 1.47 -10.46
C GLU A 114 12.58 1.68 -11.01
N LEU A 115 11.53 1.36 -10.24
CA LEU A 115 10.16 1.69 -10.63
C LEU A 115 9.99 3.22 -10.72
N ALA A 116 10.37 3.94 -9.67
CA ALA A 116 10.28 5.40 -9.64
C ALA A 116 11.14 6.04 -10.74
N HIS A 117 12.37 5.53 -10.93
CA HIS A 117 13.24 5.98 -12.01
C HIS A 117 12.66 5.71 -13.41
N ALA A 118 12.07 4.54 -13.63
CA ALA A 118 11.44 4.20 -14.90
C ALA A 118 10.25 5.13 -15.22
N MET A 119 9.43 5.46 -14.22
CA MET A 119 8.32 6.39 -14.39
C MET A 119 8.79 7.81 -14.73
N ARG A 120 9.78 8.35 -13.99
CA ARG A 120 10.42 9.64 -14.29
C ARG A 120 11.04 9.65 -15.69
N SER A 121 11.66 8.53 -16.10
CA SER A 121 12.25 8.39 -17.43
C SER A 121 11.20 8.46 -18.53
N VAL A 122 10.03 7.86 -18.34
CA VAL A 122 8.92 7.94 -19.32
C VAL A 122 8.38 9.36 -19.39
N GLU A 123 8.10 10.00 -18.24
CA GLU A 123 7.63 11.39 -18.21
C GLU A 123 8.61 12.32 -18.95
N SER A 124 9.91 12.24 -18.64
CA SER A 124 10.93 13.03 -19.32
C SER A 124 10.95 12.78 -20.82
N ALA A 125 10.78 11.53 -21.26
CA ALA A 125 10.76 11.19 -22.67
C ALA A 125 9.50 11.72 -23.38
N VAL A 126 8.33 11.65 -22.73
CA VAL A 126 7.07 12.25 -23.22
C VAL A 126 7.25 13.76 -23.36
N ARG A 127 7.79 14.43 -22.35
CA ARG A 127 8.05 15.87 -22.39
C ARG A 127 8.97 16.25 -23.56
N SER A 128 10.05 15.50 -23.76
CA SER A 128 10.96 15.70 -24.90
C SER A 128 10.28 15.49 -26.25
N ALA A 129 9.39 14.50 -26.35
CA ALA A 129 8.60 14.25 -27.56
C ALA A 129 7.62 15.39 -27.86
N LEU A 130 7.01 16.00 -26.85
CA LEU A 130 6.12 17.15 -27.03
C LEU A 130 6.86 18.42 -27.48
N LEU A 131 8.11 18.60 -27.04
CA LEU A 131 8.96 19.72 -27.48
C LEU A 131 9.38 19.59 -28.95
N ASN A 132 9.64 18.37 -29.42
CA ASN A 132 10.12 18.08 -30.78
C ASN A 132 9.26 16.99 -31.45
N PRO A 133 7.99 17.30 -31.80
CA PRO A 133 7.04 16.29 -32.25
C PRO A 133 7.37 15.68 -33.62
N ALA A 134 8.15 16.37 -34.47
CA ALA A 134 8.47 15.91 -35.82
C ALA A 134 9.31 14.62 -35.85
N ASP A 135 10.19 14.43 -34.87
CA ASP A 135 11.14 13.31 -34.79
C ASP A 135 10.82 12.37 -33.61
N ALA A 136 9.69 12.57 -32.95
CA ALA A 136 9.35 11.85 -31.73
C ALA A 136 8.97 10.38 -32.04
N PRO A 137 9.62 9.39 -31.41
CA PRO A 137 9.28 7.97 -31.58
C PRO A 137 8.05 7.59 -30.73
N LEU A 138 6.90 8.23 -31.01
CA LEU A 138 5.70 8.16 -30.17
C LEU A 138 5.21 6.71 -29.94
N ASP A 139 5.24 5.86 -30.97
CA ASP A 139 4.86 4.45 -30.84
C ASP A 139 5.77 3.69 -29.86
N GLN A 140 7.08 3.85 -29.98
CA GLN A 140 8.04 3.19 -29.09
C GLN A 140 7.90 3.67 -27.65
N LEU A 141 7.67 4.97 -27.46
CA LEU A 141 7.42 5.53 -26.13
C LEU A 141 6.13 5.01 -25.51
N ARG A 142 5.06 4.90 -26.32
CA ARG A 142 3.77 4.38 -25.87
C ARG A 142 3.89 2.90 -25.51
N ASP A 143 4.53 2.10 -26.34
CA ASP A 143 4.73 0.67 -26.10
C ASP A 143 5.58 0.44 -24.84
N ARG A 144 6.64 1.25 -24.65
CA ARG A 144 7.44 1.23 -23.42
C ARG A 144 6.62 1.60 -22.18
N ALA A 145 5.81 2.66 -22.24
CA ALA A 145 4.95 3.06 -21.13
C ALA A 145 3.91 1.98 -20.81
N ASN A 146 3.29 1.39 -21.83
CA ASN A 146 2.33 0.30 -21.68
C ASN A 146 2.94 -0.95 -21.04
N ALA A 147 4.20 -1.27 -21.36
CA ALA A 147 4.92 -2.40 -20.80
C ALA A 147 5.11 -2.32 -19.27
N TYR A 148 4.89 -1.15 -18.64
CA TYR A 148 5.04 -0.97 -17.20
C TYR A 148 3.77 -1.26 -16.39
N PHE A 149 2.58 -1.35 -17.01
CA PHE A 149 1.34 -1.59 -16.26
C PHE A 149 1.31 -2.94 -15.55
N GLU A 150 1.65 -4.02 -16.26
CA GLU A 150 1.60 -5.38 -15.72
C GLU A 150 2.67 -5.62 -14.63
N PRO A 151 3.97 -5.35 -14.86
CA PRO A 151 4.98 -5.53 -13.82
C PRO A 151 4.70 -4.71 -12.55
N ARG A 152 4.13 -3.52 -12.71
CA ARG A 152 3.70 -2.69 -11.59
C ARG A 152 2.59 -3.35 -10.76
N GLU A 153 1.59 -3.98 -11.39
CA GLU A 153 0.54 -4.69 -10.64
C GLU A 153 1.06 -5.97 -9.97
N VAL A 154 2.08 -6.62 -10.54
CA VAL A 154 2.78 -7.72 -9.87
C VAL A 154 3.41 -7.25 -8.55
N ILE A 155 4.13 -6.11 -8.58
CA ILE A 155 4.70 -5.49 -7.37
C ILE A 155 3.61 -5.24 -6.32
N ARG A 156 2.52 -4.56 -6.71
CA ARG A 156 1.41 -4.26 -5.79
C ARG A 156 0.79 -5.53 -5.20
N THR A 157 0.52 -6.52 -6.03
CA THR A 157 -0.10 -7.78 -5.60
C THR A 157 0.80 -8.53 -4.63
N HIS A 158 2.11 -8.53 -4.89
CA HIS A 158 3.11 -9.11 -4.01
C HIS A 158 3.11 -8.42 -2.63
N MET A 159 3.19 -7.09 -2.61
CA MET A 159 3.15 -6.31 -1.37
C MET A 159 1.85 -6.53 -0.58
N LEU A 160 0.70 -6.56 -1.26
CA LEU A 160 -0.61 -6.80 -0.64
C LEU A 160 -0.69 -8.21 -0.02
N ARG A 161 -0.15 -9.22 -0.70
CA ARG A 161 -0.07 -10.58 -0.17
C ARG A 161 0.72 -10.60 1.13
N GLU A 162 1.92 -10.03 1.14
CA GLU A 162 2.79 -10.01 2.32
C GLU A 162 2.13 -9.27 3.49
N VAL A 163 1.53 -8.10 3.22
CA VAL A 163 0.80 -7.31 4.23
C VAL A 163 -0.40 -8.09 4.80
N THR A 164 -1.21 -8.71 3.94
CA THR A 164 -2.42 -9.44 4.34
C THR A 164 -2.08 -10.70 5.15
N ARG A 165 -0.96 -11.34 4.82
CA ARG A 165 -0.48 -12.56 5.51
C ARG A 165 0.42 -12.28 6.71
N LEU A 166 0.68 -11.01 7.02
CA LEU A 166 1.62 -10.60 8.06
C LEU A 166 3.02 -11.19 7.85
N GLU A 167 3.43 -11.37 6.60
CA GLU A 167 4.75 -11.85 6.22
C GLU A 167 5.79 -10.71 6.37
N LYS A 168 7.06 -11.09 6.48
CA LYS A 168 8.15 -10.11 6.48
C LYS A 168 8.24 -9.48 5.08
N PRO A 169 8.29 -8.14 4.95
CA PRO A 169 8.49 -7.48 3.67
C PRO A 169 9.75 -8.01 2.98
N THR A 170 9.61 -8.40 1.71
CA THR A 170 10.74 -8.71 0.83
C THR A 170 10.81 -7.71 -0.31
N ASP A 171 11.90 -7.73 -1.10
CA ASP A 171 12.04 -6.84 -2.26
C ASP A 171 10.90 -7.09 -3.26
N PRO A 172 9.95 -6.17 -3.42
CA PRO A 172 8.78 -6.39 -4.26
C PRO A 172 9.10 -6.25 -5.75
N LEU A 173 10.28 -5.71 -6.10
CA LEU A 173 10.75 -5.53 -7.47
C LEU A 173 11.39 -6.81 -8.02
N ALA A 174 11.76 -7.74 -7.14
CA ALA A 174 12.43 -8.98 -7.48
C ALA A 174 11.70 -9.73 -8.61
N GLY A 175 12.44 -10.05 -9.68
CA GLY A 175 11.88 -10.79 -10.81
C GLY A 175 11.07 -9.96 -11.80
N THR A 176 10.90 -8.66 -11.58
CA THR A 176 10.25 -7.73 -12.52
C THR A 176 11.27 -7.03 -13.43
N VAL A 177 10.78 -6.20 -14.35
CA VAL A 177 11.63 -5.31 -15.17
C VAL A 177 12.30 -4.18 -14.36
N PHE A 178 11.86 -3.97 -13.11
CA PHE A 178 12.41 -2.98 -12.20
C PHE A 178 13.41 -3.59 -11.19
N ASP A 179 13.82 -4.83 -11.39
CA ASP A 179 14.82 -5.47 -10.54
C ASP A 179 16.21 -4.93 -10.90
N SER A 180 16.80 -4.10 -10.02
CA SER A 180 18.12 -3.50 -10.23
C SER A 180 19.23 -4.55 -10.37
N ARG A 181 19.05 -5.76 -9.83
CA ARG A 181 20.01 -6.88 -9.97
C ARG A 181 20.06 -7.44 -11.39
N ARG A 182 19.05 -7.16 -12.23
CA ARG A 182 19.02 -7.55 -13.64
C ARG A 182 19.64 -6.51 -14.56
N LEU A 183 19.92 -5.30 -14.05
CA LEU A 183 20.58 -4.27 -14.83
C LEU A 183 22.10 -4.51 -14.79
N PRO A 184 22.80 -4.49 -15.94
CA PRO A 184 24.25 -4.53 -15.93
C PRO A 184 24.78 -3.34 -15.10
N ALA A 185 25.80 -3.59 -14.27
CA ALA A 185 26.46 -2.54 -13.50
C ALA A 185 26.88 -1.42 -14.48
N ARG A 186 26.36 -0.20 -14.25
CA ARG A 186 26.70 0.99 -15.02
C ARG A 186 28.12 1.45 -14.72
#